data_AF-A0A962DYT3-F1
#
_entry.id   AF-A0A962DYT3-F1
#
_cell.length_a   1.000
_cell.length_b   1.000
_cell.length_c   1.000
_cell.angle_alpha   90.00
_cell.angle_beta   90.00
_cell.angle_gamma   90.00
#
_symmetry.space_group_name_H-M   'P 1'
#
loop_
_entity.id
_entity.type
_entity.pdbx_description
1 polymer ?
#
loop_
_entity_poly.entity_id
_entity_poly.type
_entity_poly.pdbx_seq_one_letter_code
_entity_poly.pdbx_strand_id
1 'polypeptide(L)'
;MRGSKSFAAASRLFDPTTRERVWLLYAWCRACDDLADAQDHGHALGDQSGAAERLALIRILTERAMAGEETGNPSFDALGQ
;
A
#
# COMPACT_ATOMS: atom_id res chain seq x y z
N MET A 1 10.88 4.49 -8.13
CA MET A 1 9.51 4.17 -7.70
C MET A 1 8.52 4.83 -8.64
N ARG A 2 7.64 4.06 -9.28
CA ARG A 2 6.43 4.59 -9.92
C ARG A 2 5.44 4.92 -8.78
N GLY A 3 4.95 6.15 -8.71
CA GLY A 3 4.12 6.63 -7.60
C GLY A 3 3.95 8.15 -7.60
N SER A 4 3.23 8.68 -6.60
CA SER A 4 2.90 10.10 -6.50
C SER A 4 4.15 10.96 -6.34
N LYS A 5 4.45 11.77 -7.37
CA LYS A 5 5.56 12.74 -7.37
C LYS A 5 5.42 13.76 -6.24
N SER A 6 4.18 14.18 -5.95
CA SER A 6 3.88 15.13 -4.88
C SER A 6 4.19 14.54 -3.51
N PHE A 7 3.88 13.25 -3.29
CA PHE A 7 4.17 12.58 -2.03
C PHE A 7 5.68 12.42 -1.79
N ALA A 8 6.41 11.99 -2.84
CA ALA A 8 7.87 11.87 -2.78
C ALA A 8 8.57 13.22 -2.53
N ALA A 9 7.99 14.33 -2.98
CA ALA A 9 8.47 15.67 -2.66
C ALA A 9 8.15 16.06 -1.22
N ALA A 10 6.90 15.85 -0.77
CA ALA A 10 6.45 16.20 0.59
C ALA A 10 7.20 15.41 1.67
N SER A 11 7.52 14.14 1.44
CA SER A 11 8.25 13.31 2.40
C SER A 11 9.66 13.84 2.72
N ARG A 12 10.21 14.74 1.89
CA ARG A 12 11.51 15.38 2.14
C ARG A 12 11.49 16.36 3.32
N LEU A 13 10.31 16.76 3.79
CA LEU A 13 10.14 17.61 4.96
C LEU A 13 10.42 16.88 6.28
N PHE A 14 10.39 15.55 6.28
CA PHE A 14 10.67 14.74 7.45
C PHE A 14 12.17 14.44 7.61
N ASP A 15 12.58 14.11 8.83
CA ASP A 15 13.89 13.52 9.13
C ASP A 15 14.04 12.15 8.41
N PRO A 16 15.27 11.63 8.28
CA PRO A 16 15.52 10.41 7.50
C PRO A 16 14.67 9.20 7.93
N THR A 17 14.58 8.92 9.24
CA THR A 17 13.85 7.76 9.75
C THR A 17 12.35 7.90 9.53
N THR A 18 11.80 9.09 9.79
CA THR A 18 10.37 9.35 9.55
C THR A 18 10.05 9.30 8.05
N ARG A 19 10.93 9.80 7.19
CA ARG A 19 10.76 9.75 5.73
C ARG A 19 10.68 8.31 5.21
N GLU A 20 11.53 7.43 5.71
CA GLU A 20 11.51 6.00 5.34
C GLU A 20 10.19 5.36 5.75
N ARG A 21 9.73 5.57 6.99
CA ARG A 21 8.42 5.08 7.46
C ARG A 21 7.25 5.61 6.64
N VAL A 22 7.32 6.88 6.25
CA VAL A 22 6.32 7.51 5.38
C VAL A 22 6.29 6.86 3.99
N TRP A 23 7.44 6.43 3.45
CA TRP A 23 7.49 5.67 2.20
C TRP A 23 6.92 4.26 2.34
N LEU A 24 7.18 3.58 3.46
CA LEU A 24 6.61 2.26 3.75
C LEU A 24 5.08 2.34 3.87
N LEU A 25 4.57 3.31 4.63
CA LEU A 25 3.13 3.59 4.73
C LEU A 25 2.51 3.90 3.36
N TYR A 26 3.20 4.69 2.54
CA TYR A 26 2.74 5.01 1.20
C TYR A 26 2.66 3.77 0.28
N ALA A 27 3.64 2.87 0.38
CA ALA A 27 3.62 1.61 -0.37
C ALA A 27 2.37 0.78 -0.02
N TRP A 28 2.06 0.64 1.28
CA TRP A 28 0.84 -0.02 1.73
C TRP A 28 -0.43 0.66 1.20
N CYS A 29 -0.55 1.98 1.36
CA CYS A 29 -1.71 2.73 0.86
C CYS A 29 -1.91 2.51 -0.65
N ARG A 30 -0.83 2.51 -1.42
CA ARG A 30 -0.91 2.36 -2.87
C ARG A 30 -1.29 0.95 -3.30
N ALA A 31 -0.82 -0.07 -2.58
CA ALA A 31 -1.23 -1.45 -2.82
C ALA A 31 -2.72 -1.66 -2.48
N CYS A 32 -3.23 -1.03 -1.42
CA CYS A 32 -4.64 -1.06 -1.09
C CYS A 32 -5.50 -0.42 -2.18
N ASP A 33 -5.06 0.73 -2.71
CA ASP A 33 -5.72 1.46 -3.80
C ASP A 33 -5.76 0.61 -5.10
N ASP A 34 -4.63 0.05 -5.51
CA ASP A 34 -4.55 -0.86 -6.67
C ASP A 34 -5.50 -2.07 -6.52
N LEU A 35 -5.51 -2.69 -5.34
CA LEU A 35 -6.41 -3.81 -5.05
C LEU A 35 -7.87 -3.37 -5.00
N ALA A 36 -8.20 -2.22 -4.41
CA ALA A 36 -9.57 -1.73 -4.25
C ALA A 36 -10.18 -1.32 -5.60
N ASP A 37 -9.35 -0.79 -6.49
CA ASP A 37 -9.78 -0.31 -7.80
C ASP A 37 -9.61 -1.34 -8.92
N ALA A 38 -9.09 -2.53 -8.62
CA ALA A 38 -8.68 -3.53 -9.60
C ALA A 38 -7.73 -2.94 -10.67
N GLN A 39 -6.84 -2.05 -10.25
CA GLN A 39 -5.88 -1.36 -11.12
C GLN A 39 -4.50 -1.99 -10.99
N ASP A 40 -3.74 -1.91 -12.08
CA ASP A 40 -2.29 -2.03 -12.01
C ASP A 40 -1.70 -0.63 -11.96
N HIS A 41 -0.98 -0.30 -10.88
CA HIS A 41 -0.18 0.91 -10.77
C HIS A 41 -0.89 2.26 -11.05
N GLY A 42 -2.19 2.38 -10.75
CA GLY A 42 -2.92 3.65 -10.83
C GLY A 42 -3.38 3.97 -12.26
N HIS A 43 -3.51 2.94 -13.10
CA HIS A 43 -4.03 3.01 -14.45
C HIS A 43 -5.57 2.99 -14.46
N ALA A 44 -6.19 2.72 -15.60
CA ALA A 44 -7.66 2.71 -15.70
C ALA A 44 -8.27 1.67 -14.74
N LEU A 45 -9.42 2.01 -14.15
CA LEU A 45 -10.21 1.10 -13.32
C LEU A 45 -10.41 -0.23 -14.04
N GLY A 46 -10.10 -1.33 -13.34
CA GLY A 46 -10.34 -2.68 -13.84
C GLY A 46 -11.79 -3.12 -13.66
N ASP A 47 -12.04 -4.41 -13.86
CA ASP A 47 -13.33 -5.00 -13.54
C ASP A 47 -13.63 -4.86 -12.04
N GLN A 48 -14.79 -4.25 -11.74
CA GLN A 48 -15.22 -4.02 -10.37
C GLN A 48 -16.01 -5.19 -9.79
N SER A 49 -16.24 -6.25 -10.58
CA SER A 49 -16.66 -7.53 -10.01
C SER A 49 -15.63 -8.02 -8.98
N GLY A 50 -16.10 -8.68 -7.92
CA GLY A 50 -15.21 -9.17 -6.85
C GLY A 50 -14.72 -8.11 -5.84
N ALA A 51 -15.35 -6.92 -5.78
CA ALA A 51 -14.93 -5.85 -4.88
C ALA A 51 -14.95 -6.24 -3.38
N ALA A 52 -15.93 -7.04 -2.98
CA ALA A 52 -16.03 -7.52 -1.61
C ALA A 52 -14.87 -8.46 -1.24
N GLU A 53 -14.49 -9.35 -2.17
CA GLU A 53 -13.39 -10.30 -2.04
C GLU A 53 -12.05 -9.58 -1.95
N ARG A 54 -11.84 -8.57 -2.80
CA ARG A 54 -10.62 -7.73 -2.75
C ARG A 54 -10.54 -6.93 -1.46
N LEU A 55 -11.66 -6.37 -0.97
CA LEU A 55 -11.70 -5.69 0.32
C LEU A 55 -11.40 -6.65 1.48
N ALA A 56 -11.94 -7.88 1.44
CA ALA A 56 -11.63 -8.90 2.42
C ALA A 56 -10.14 -9.27 2.40
N LEU A 57 -9.53 -9.38 1.21
CA LEU A 57 -8.10 -9.62 1.06
C LEU A 57 -7.26 -8.48 1.66
N ILE A 58 -7.60 -7.21 1.39
CA ILE A 58 -6.91 -6.05 1.98
C ILE A 58 -6.95 -6.13 3.51
N ARG A 59 -8.09 -6.48 4.10
CA ARG A 59 -8.23 -6.63 5.56
C ARG A 59 -7.34 -7.74 6.10
N ILE A 60 -7.39 -8.94 5.50
CA ILE A 60 -6.58 -10.09 5.93
C ILE A 60 -5.08 -9.76 5.88
N LEU A 61 -4.61 -9.17 4.79
CA LEU A 61 -3.19 -8.83 4.64
C LEU A 61 -2.76 -7.73 5.63
N THR A 62 -3.62 -6.73 5.87
CA THR A 62 -3.34 -5.67 6.84
C THR A 62 -3.29 -6.22 8.26
N GLU A 63 -4.23 -7.08 8.65
CA GLU A 63 -4.24 -7.72 9.97
C GLU A 63 -2.99 -8.56 10.21
N ARG A 64 -2.57 -9.36 9.22
CA ARG A 64 -1.32 -10.14 9.29
C ARG A 64 -0.09 -9.25 9.45
N ALA A 65 0.03 -8.21 8.62
CA ALA A 65 1.15 -7.27 8.71
C ALA A 65 1.20 -6.59 10.10
N MET A 66 0.06 -6.16 10.64
CA MET A 66 -0.03 -5.56 11.98
C MET A 66 0.28 -6.54 13.11
N ALA A 67 0.09 -7.85 12.87
CA ALA A 67 0.51 -8.91 13.78
C ALA A 67 2.01 -9.27 13.65
N GLY A 68 2.73 -8.67 12.70
CA GLY A 68 4.12 -9.00 12.40
C GLY A 68 4.30 -10.31 11.62
N GLU A 69 3.24 -10.81 11.00
CA GLU A 69 3.26 -12.01 10.16
C GLU A 69 3.61 -11.65 8.70
N GLU A 70 4.38 -12.52 8.03
CA GLU A 70 4.64 -12.36 6.59
C GLU A 70 3.35 -12.54 5.78
N THR A 71 3.06 -11.55 4.95
CA THR A 71 1.89 -11.54 4.07
C THR A 71 2.21 -12.07 2.67
N GLY A 72 3.50 -12.11 2.30
CA GLY A 72 3.97 -12.41 0.96
C GLY A 72 3.81 -11.24 -0.02
N ASN A 73 3.34 -10.08 0.45
CA ASN A 73 3.26 -8.85 -0.31
C ASN A 73 4.17 -7.79 0.34
N PRO A 74 5.26 -7.38 -0.32
CA PRO A 74 6.22 -6.42 0.24
C PRO A 74 5.61 -5.09 0.69
N SER A 75 4.50 -4.66 0.07
CA SER A 75 3.83 -3.41 0.44
C SER A 75 3.04 -3.54 1.74
N PHE A 76 2.53 -4.73 2.06
CA PHE A 76 1.88 -5.00 3.33
C PHE A 76 2.91 -5.35 4.40
N ASP A 77 3.94 -6.13 4.07
CA ASP A 77 5.03 -6.45 5.01
C ASP A 77 5.74 -5.18 5.49
N ALA A 78 5.87 -4.17 4.63
CA ALA A 78 6.40 -2.84 4.97
C ALA A 78 5.61 -2.11 6.07
N LEU A 79 4.31 -2.37 6.22
CA LEU A 79 3.49 -1.77 7.27
C LEU A 79 3.82 -2.32 8.66
N GLY A 80 4.27 -3.58 8.74
CA GLY A 80 4.58 -4.27 10.00
C GLY A 80 5.97 -3.97 10.59
N GLN A 81 6.77 -3.10 9.96
CA GLN A 81 8.17 -2.80 10.32
C GLN A 81 8.32 -1.58 11.24
#